data_AF-A0A9R1TZF6-F1
#
_entry.id   AF-A0A9R1TZF6-F1
#
_cell.length_a   1.000
_cell.length_b   1.000
_cell.length_c   1.000
_cell.angle_alpha   90.00
_cell.angle_beta   90.00
_cell.angle_gamma   90.00
#
_symmetry.space_group_name_H-M   'P 1'
#
loop_
_entity.id
_entity.type
_entity.pdbx_description
1 polymer ?
#
loop_
_entity_poly.entity_id
_entity_poly.type
_entity_poly.pdbx_seq_one_letter_code
_entity_poly.pdbx_strand_id
1 'polypeptide(L)'
;MYKIVLFLLTLTPIESTLPSISNIFFGNGSTEKNFAAPGDYKVYWNVPTFMCHKYGMNFEEVQNDYGIIQNKNDKFRGEKMAIIYDPGSFPAILKSSNGSMYLRNGGVPQEGDLQKHLDLFKIHVNEQLSDNFEGVAVIDFESWRPIYRQNWASLAPYRDLSVSIERKRHPWWSVKSINEMAIRRFEEAGRIFMEETIKTAKLLRPRASWGYYAYPYCFNLTPRQRNWKCDENVKKDNDRISWLWKLEDILFPSVYIRSTLTVNEKKGLIVGRLQESRRIIEKYSLSSVILPYFWYKYRDNSNNFLSEIDVEGVFHVMATNGAAGHVIWGSSNDFTSKQKCEEFRNYLKNILGPAVLQVTTFFAALNDEDKNLLINEQIPLDVTEI
;
A
#
# COMPACT_ATOMS: atom_id res chain seq x y z
N MET A 1 30.29 32.34 39.25
CA MET A 1 29.53 31.58 40.26
C MET A 1 28.53 30.68 39.53
N TYR A 2 28.97 29.49 39.10
CA TYR A 2 28.12 28.35 38.73
C TYR A 2 28.96 27.11 39.03
N LYS A 3 28.48 26.28 39.95
CA LYS A 3 29.18 25.12 40.52
C LYS A 3 29.12 23.95 39.54
N ILE A 4 30.29 23.38 39.26
CA ILE A 4 30.50 22.10 38.59
C ILE A 4 30.09 20.99 39.57
N VAL A 5 29.18 20.10 39.15
CA VAL A 5 28.84 18.87 39.87
C VAL A 5 29.47 17.70 39.11
N LEU A 6 30.54 17.17 39.70
CA LEU A 6 31.18 15.91 39.34
C LEU A 6 30.32 14.75 39.87
N PHE A 7 29.90 13.84 39.00
CA PHE A 7 29.37 12.54 39.42
C PHE A 7 30.43 11.46 39.17
N LEU A 8 30.94 10.91 40.26
CA LEU A 8 31.79 9.72 40.30
C LEU A 8 30.90 8.48 40.16
N LEU A 9 31.07 7.72 39.07
CA LEU A 9 30.50 6.38 38.92
C LEU A 9 31.57 5.35 39.31
N THR A 10 31.31 4.62 40.39
CA THR A 10 32.09 3.48 40.86
C THR A 10 31.85 2.28 39.95
N LEU A 11 32.93 1.71 39.42
CA LEU A 11 32.97 0.48 38.65
C LEU A 11 32.76 -0.73 39.58
N THR A 12 31.76 -1.56 39.29
CA THR A 12 31.65 -2.94 39.82
C THR A 12 31.92 -3.94 38.68
N PRO A 13 32.75 -4.98 38.89
CA PRO A 13 33.09 -5.94 37.86
C PRO A 13 31.93 -6.95 37.67
N ILE A 14 31.55 -7.22 36.43
CA ILE A 14 30.64 -8.32 36.08
C ILE A 14 31.51 -9.48 35.60
N GLU A 15 31.50 -10.57 36.38
CA GLU A 15 32.14 -11.84 36.03
C GLU A 15 31.48 -12.45 34.79
N SER A 16 32.33 -12.83 33.83
CA SER A 16 31.99 -13.58 32.64
C SER A 16 32.02 -15.08 32.94
N THR A 17 30.88 -15.76 32.82
CA THR A 17 30.83 -17.23 32.73
C THR A 17 30.12 -17.64 31.45
N LEU A 18 30.93 -17.99 30.44
CA LEU A 18 30.52 -18.74 29.25
C LEU A 18 30.33 -20.23 29.62
N PRO A 19 29.26 -20.89 29.20
CA PRO A 19 29.25 -22.34 29.08
C PRO A 19 29.61 -22.78 27.65
N SER A 20 30.54 -23.73 27.62
CA SER A 20 31.02 -24.58 26.55
C SER A 20 29.95 -25.10 25.57
N ILE A 21 30.34 -25.09 24.29
CA ILE A 21 29.70 -25.83 23.20
C ILE A 21 30.27 -27.26 23.21
N SER A 22 29.40 -28.27 23.28
CA SER A 22 29.53 -29.49 22.45
C SER A 22 28.30 -30.41 22.55
N ASN A 23 27.84 -30.83 21.36
CA ASN A 23 27.07 -32.03 21.00
C ASN A 23 25.58 -31.88 20.66
N ILE A 24 25.37 -31.42 19.42
CA ILE A 24 24.64 -32.11 18.33
C ILE A 24 23.60 -33.16 18.77
N PHE A 25 22.33 -32.85 18.52
CA PHE A 25 21.35 -33.80 17.98
C PHE A 25 20.75 -33.19 16.72
N PHE A 26 20.96 -33.85 15.58
CA PHE A 26 20.23 -33.59 14.34
C PHE A 26 18.79 -34.08 14.52
N GLY A 27 17.88 -33.15 14.79
CA GLY A 27 16.44 -33.35 14.63
C GLY A 27 15.99 -32.69 13.35
N ASN A 28 15.70 -33.52 12.33
CA ASN A 28 15.01 -33.10 11.11
C ASN A 28 13.58 -32.68 11.50
N GLY A 29 13.40 -31.41 11.85
CA GLY A 29 12.10 -30.81 12.12
C GLY A 29 11.85 -29.75 11.07
N SER A 30 11.04 -30.06 10.06
CA SER A 30 10.37 -29.08 9.23
C SER A 30 9.53 -28.19 10.14
N THR A 31 10.07 -27.04 10.54
CA THR A 31 9.29 -26.01 11.21
C THR A 31 8.35 -25.41 10.18
N GLU A 32 7.16 -25.97 10.06
CA GLU A 32 6.01 -25.26 9.53
C GLU A 32 5.87 -23.98 10.34
N LYS A 33 6.19 -22.85 9.69
CA LYS A 33 5.95 -21.54 10.24
C LYS A 33 4.44 -21.32 10.21
N ASN A 34 3.78 -21.56 11.34
CA ASN A 34 2.41 -21.14 11.55
C ASN A 34 2.32 -19.64 11.29
N PHE A 35 1.61 -19.27 10.23
CA PHE A 35 1.16 -17.90 10.03
C PHE A 35 0.29 -17.59 11.24
N ALA A 36 0.61 -16.52 11.97
CA ALA A 36 -0.35 -15.94 12.87
C ALA A 36 -1.47 -15.40 11.98
N ALA A 37 -2.55 -16.17 11.79
CA ALA A 37 -3.76 -15.70 11.17
C ALA A 37 -4.18 -14.44 11.94
N PRO A 38 -4.14 -13.24 11.34
CA PRO A 38 -4.35 -12.02 12.10
C PRO A 38 -5.86 -11.83 12.34
N GLY A 39 -6.43 -12.51 13.33
CA GLY A 39 -7.83 -12.31 13.74
C GLY A 39 -8.86 -12.41 12.61
N ASP A 40 -10.05 -11.87 12.85
CA ASP A 40 -11.14 -11.80 11.86
C ASP A 40 -10.72 -11.05 10.59
N TYR A 41 -11.22 -11.46 9.42
CA TYR A 41 -10.96 -10.78 8.14
C TYR A 41 -11.61 -9.39 8.12
N LYS A 42 -10.81 -8.31 8.07
CA LYS A 42 -11.28 -6.93 8.30
C LYS A 42 -11.51 -6.15 7.01
N VAL A 43 -12.73 -5.66 6.80
CA VAL A 43 -13.04 -4.78 5.66
C VAL A 43 -13.11 -3.33 6.11
N TYR A 44 -12.36 -2.44 5.48
CA TYR A 44 -12.31 -1.02 5.81
C TYR A 44 -13.02 -0.17 4.76
N TRP A 45 -13.82 0.80 5.23
CA TRP A 45 -14.51 1.76 4.38
C TRP A 45 -13.64 2.99 4.13
N ASN A 46 -13.20 3.16 2.88
CA ASN A 46 -12.47 4.33 2.40
C ASN A 46 -13.14 4.97 1.18
N VAL A 47 -14.47 4.93 1.15
CA VAL A 47 -15.31 5.58 0.14
C VAL A 47 -15.75 6.95 0.66
N PRO A 48 -15.67 8.04 -0.14
CA PRO A 48 -16.01 9.40 0.31
C PRO A 48 -17.53 9.66 0.35
N THR A 49 -18.30 8.77 0.99
CA THR A 49 -19.76 8.87 1.14
C THR A 49 -20.23 10.05 1.99
N PHE A 50 -19.33 10.70 2.75
CA PHE A 50 -19.61 12.00 3.38
C PHE A 50 -20.14 13.06 2.41
N MET A 51 -19.80 12.95 1.12
CA MET A 51 -20.32 13.84 0.07
C MET A 51 -21.84 13.70 -0.14
N CYS A 52 -22.44 12.59 0.31
CA CYS A 52 -23.86 12.31 0.20
C CYS A 52 -24.68 12.74 1.43
N HIS A 53 -24.03 13.15 2.53
CA HIS A 53 -24.71 13.58 3.76
C HIS A 53 -25.63 14.78 3.53
N LYS A 54 -25.25 15.68 2.62
CA LYS A 54 -26.09 16.81 2.17
C LYS A 54 -27.42 16.39 1.53
N TYR A 55 -27.58 15.13 1.15
CA TYR A 55 -28.80 14.55 0.61
C TYR A 55 -29.55 13.66 1.63
N GLY A 56 -29.12 13.64 2.89
CA GLY A 56 -29.69 12.79 3.95
C GLY A 56 -29.26 11.32 3.87
N MET A 57 -28.16 11.01 3.17
CA MET A 57 -27.61 9.65 3.05
C MET A 57 -26.31 9.54 3.85
N ASN A 58 -26.40 9.04 5.09
CA ASN A 58 -25.26 8.92 6.01
C ASN A 58 -24.52 7.57 5.92
N PHE A 59 -25.02 6.61 5.14
CA PHE A 59 -24.41 5.29 4.92
C PHE A 59 -24.17 4.50 6.23
N GLU A 60 -25.09 4.58 7.19
CA GLU A 60 -25.02 3.86 8.46
C GLU A 60 -25.10 2.33 8.28
N GLU A 61 -25.75 1.86 7.20
CA GLU A 61 -25.82 0.44 6.85
C GLU A 61 -24.44 -0.20 6.61
N VAL A 62 -23.41 0.59 6.25
CA VAL A 62 -22.05 0.09 6.00
C VAL A 62 -21.53 -0.67 7.22
N GLN A 63 -21.65 -0.07 8.40
CA GLN A 63 -21.26 -0.73 9.65
C GLN A 63 -22.38 -1.59 10.22
N ASN A 64 -23.62 -1.07 10.28
CA ASN A 64 -24.71 -1.70 11.03
C ASN A 64 -25.18 -3.02 10.40
N ASP A 65 -25.22 -3.07 9.07
CA ASP A 65 -25.80 -4.21 8.35
C ASP A 65 -24.70 -5.13 7.80
N TYR A 66 -23.54 -4.57 7.40
CA TYR A 66 -22.47 -5.31 6.72
C TYR A 66 -21.20 -5.51 7.54
N GLY A 67 -21.11 -4.96 8.76
CA GLY A 67 -19.95 -5.11 9.63
C GLY A 67 -18.65 -4.49 9.08
N ILE A 68 -18.74 -3.62 8.06
CA ILE A 68 -17.58 -2.93 7.50
C ILE A 68 -17.08 -1.91 8.52
N ILE A 69 -15.77 -1.88 8.74
CA ILE A 69 -15.12 -0.93 9.63
C ILE A 69 -15.22 0.47 9.01
N GLN A 70 -16.09 1.29 9.58
CA GLN A 70 -16.37 2.65 9.14
C GLN A 70 -15.91 3.65 10.21
N ASN A 71 -15.39 4.79 9.77
CA ASN A 71 -15.14 5.91 10.67
C ASN A 71 -16.46 6.44 11.26
N LYS A 72 -16.41 6.92 12.50
CA LYS A 72 -17.57 7.55 13.16
C LYS A 72 -18.18 8.64 12.29
N ASN A 73 -19.51 8.61 12.18
CA ASN A 73 -20.31 9.53 11.36
C ASN A 73 -19.90 9.55 9.88
N ASP A 74 -19.38 8.44 9.36
CA ASP A 74 -18.96 8.29 7.95
C ASP A 74 -17.98 9.37 7.48
N LYS A 75 -17.12 9.85 8.40
CA LYS A 75 -16.06 10.79 8.03
C LYS A 75 -15.05 10.11 7.11
N PHE A 76 -14.60 10.81 6.07
CA PHE A 76 -13.60 10.26 5.15
C PHE A 76 -12.25 9.96 5.83
N ARG A 77 -11.90 10.77 6.83
CA ARG A 77 -10.76 10.54 7.73
C ARG A 77 -11.29 10.57 9.15
N GLY A 78 -11.06 9.49 9.88
CA GLY A 78 -11.54 9.31 11.23
C GLY A 78 -10.67 8.32 11.99
N GLU A 79 -11.16 7.80 13.09
CA GLU A 79 -10.41 6.97 14.03
C GLU A 79 -10.05 5.56 13.51
N LYS A 80 -10.76 5.07 12.48
CA LYS A 80 -10.53 3.72 11.93
C LYS A 80 -9.54 3.74 10.78
N MET A 81 -9.70 4.70 9.87
CA MET A 81 -8.89 4.78 8.67
C MET A 81 -8.79 6.20 8.12
N ALA A 82 -7.63 6.54 7.57
CA ALA A 82 -7.42 7.77 6.82
C ALA A 82 -6.41 7.57 5.67
N ILE A 83 -6.78 8.03 4.48
CA ILE A 83 -5.88 8.16 3.34
C ILE A 83 -5.49 9.63 3.16
N ILE A 84 -4.19 9.88 3.03
CA ILE A 84 -3.64 11.22 2.83
C ILE A 84 -3.12 11.29 1.39
N TYR A 85 -3.81 12.06 0.56
CA TYR A 85 -3.49 12.22 -0.87
C TYR A 85 -2.36 13.23 -1.06
N ASP A 86 -1.29 12.78 -1.72
CA ASP A 86 -0.11 13.55 -2.12
C ASP A 86 0.39 14.54 -1.04
N PRO A 87 0.68 14.08 0.19
CA PRO A 87 1.02 14.97 1.29
C PRO A 87 2.42 15.54 1.23
N GLY A 88 2.61 16.64 1.97
CA GLY A 88 3.86 17.38 1.95
C GLY A 88 4.10 18.01 0.58
N SER A 89 5.38 18.18 0.24
CA SER A 89 5.82 18.72 -1.04
C SER A 89 6.68 17.73 -1.81
N PHE A 90 6.17 16.51 -2.07
CA PHE A 90 6.93 15.53 -2.86
C PHE A 90 7.34 16.16 -4.21
N PRO A 91 8.61 16.01 -4.65
CA PRO A 91 9.05 16.46 -5.96
C PRO A 91 8.18 15.83 -7.05
N ALA A 92 7.60 16.63 -7.93
CA ALA A 92 6.67 16.13 -8.94
C ALA A 92 6.64 17.00 -10.20
N ILE A 93 6.45 16.35 -11.35
CA ILE A 93 6.17 17.00 -12.63
C ILE A 93 4.65 17.03 -12.77
N LEU A 94 4.06 18.20 -12.63
CA LEU A 94 2.60 18.38 -12.57
C LEU A 94 2.10 19.20 -13.76
N LYS A 95 0.84 18.99 -14.13
CA LYS A 95 0.18 19.72 -15.20
C LYS A 95 -0.70 20.82 -14.61
N SER A 96 -0.51 22.05 -15.08
CA SER A 96 -1.34 23.21 -14.74
C SER A 96 -2.70 23.16 -15.47
N SER A 97 -3.63 24.01 -15.03
CA SER A 97 -4.96 24.14 -15.65
C SER A 97 -4.93 24.54 -17.13
N ASN A 98 -3.95 25.35 -17.54
CA ASN A 98 -3.71 25.73 -18.93
C ASN A 98 -2.96 24.64 -19.74
N GLY A 99 -2.66 23.51 -19.12
CA GLY A 99 -1.97 22.39 -19.73
C GLY A 99 -0.44 22.45 -19.73
N SER A 100 0.18 23.52 -19.22
CA SER A 100 1.63 23.60 -19.10
C SER A 100 2.16 22.70 -17.97
N MET A 101 3.32 22.09 -18.17
CA MET A 101 3.99 21.33 -17.11
C MET A 101 4.78 22.28 -16.19
N TYR A 102 4.76 22.01 -14.89
CA TYR A 102 5.58 22.71 -13.90
C TYR A 102 6.24 21.72 -12.93
N LEU A 103 7.36 22.15 -12.35
CA LEU A 103 8.16 21.32 -11.45
C LEU A 103 7.85 21.72 -9.99
N ARG A 104 7.04 20.91 -9.30
CA ARG A 104 6.85 21.07 -7.86
C ARG A 104 8.09 20.53 -7.15
N ASN A 105 8.64 21.33 -6.23
CA ASN A 105 9.81 20.98 -5.42
C ASN A 105 10.93 20.30 -6.24
N GLY A 106 11.38 20.95 -7.32
CA GLY A 106 12.45 20.44 -8.19
C GLY A 106 12.01 19.42 -9.25
N GLY A 107 10.80 18.88 -9.17
CA GLY A 107 10.22 17.97 -10.16
C GLY A 107 10.67 16.51 -10.03
N VAL A 108 11.95 16.27 -9.74
CA VAL A 108 12.55 14.95 -9.48
C VAL A 108 13.18 14.93 -8.09
N PRO A 109 13.24 13.76 -7.40
CA PRO A 109 13.67 13.70 -6.01
C PRO A 109 15.07 14.26 -5.76
N GLN A 110 16.02 14.06 -6.68
CA GLN A 110 17.40 14.54 -6.53
C GLN A 110 17.60 16.06 -6.65
N GLU A 111 16.54 16.80 -7.02
CA GLU A 111 16.51 18.26 -7.05
C GLU A 111 15.50 18.84 -6.05
N GLY A 112 14.90 18.00 -5.20
CA GLY A 112 13.91 18.40 -4.22
C GLY A 112 14.51 18.84 -2.89
N ASP A 113 13.83 19.77 -2.23
CA ASP A 113 14.10 20.14 -0.84
C ASP A 113 13.31 19.20 0.10
N LEU A 114 14.05 18.31 0.78
CA LEU A 114 13.49 17.35 1.72
C LEU A 114 12.87 18.04 2.95
N GLN A 115 13.53 19.05 3.50
CA GLN A 115 13.07 19.71 4.72
C GLN A 115 11.74 20.43 4.46
N LYS A 116 11.64 21.14 3.33
CA LYS A 116 10.39 21.73 2.86
C LYS A 116 9.28 20.70 2.71
N HIS A 117 9.59 19.52 2.18
CA HIS A 117 8.61 18.44 2.07
C HIS A 117 8.14 17.96 3.45
N LEU A 118 9.07 17.67 4.37
CA LEU A 118 8.75 17.12 5.68
C LEU A 118 7.99 18.12 6.57
N ASP A 119 8.30 19.41 6.49
CA ASP A 119 7.59 20.42 7.26
C ASP A 119 6.14 20.59 6.79
N LEU A 120 5.91 20.60 5.46
CA LEU A 120 4.55 20.59 4.92
C LEU A 120 3.83 19.26 5.21
N PHE A 121 4.55 18.14 5.20
CA PHE A 121 3.99 16.83 5.54
C PHE A 121 3.48 16.79 6.99
N LYS A 122 4.25 17.30 7.96
CA LYS A 122 3.83 17.42 9.36
C LYS A 122 2.54 18.24 9.50
N ILE A 123 2.44 19.36 8.78
CA ILE A 123 1.23 20.19 8.75
C ILE A 123 0.04 19.37 8.25
N HIS A 124 0.16 18.74 7.08
CA HIS A 124 -0.92 17.93 6.51
C HIS A 124 -1.36 16.79 7.44
N VAL A 125 -0.42 16.10 8.11
CA VAL A 125 -0.73 15.03 9.07
C VAL A 125 -1.52 15.59 10.27
N ASN A 126 -1.08 16.72 10.83
CA ASN A 126 -1.74 17.32 11.99
C ASN A 126 -3.12 17.91 11.67
N GLU A 127 -3.34 18.39 10.45
CA GLU A 127 -4.64 18.88 9.99
C GLU A 127 -5.63 17.73 9.70
N GLN A 128 -5.13 16.57 9.29
CA GLN A 128 -5.97 15.47 8.80
C GLN A 128 -6.19 14.35 9.81
N LEU A 129 -5.30 14.16 10.78
CA LEU A 129 -5.36 13.08 11.77
C LEU A 129 -5.34 13.65 13.20
N SER A 130 -6.15 13.10 14.09
CA SER A 130 -6.08 13.42 15.52
C SER A 130 -4.74 12.99 16.13
N ASP A 131 -4.26 13.69 17.16
CA ASP A 131 -2.98 13.39 17.81
C ASP A 131 -2.90 11.95 18.36
N ASN A 132 -4.03 11.40 18.77
CA ASN A 132 -4.15 10.07 19.33
C ASN A 132 -4.49 8.98 18.30
N PHE A 133 -4.48 9.29 16.99
CA PHE A 133 -4.88 8.37 15.93
C PHE A 133 -4.11 7.05 15.98
N GLU A 134 -4.85 5.94 15.94
CA GLU A 134 -4.37 4.56 16.07
C GLU A 134 -4.94 3.63 15.00
N GLY A 135 -5.62 4.19 14.00
CA GLY A 135 -6.20 3.43 12.90
C GLY A 135 -5.21 3.14 11.77
N VAL A 136 -5.77 2.73 10.64
CA VAL A 136 -5.03 2.48 9.39
C VAL A 136 -4.76 3.82 8.69
N ALA A 137 -3.48 4.19 8.53
CA ALA A 137 -3.08 5.39 7.79
C ALA A 137 -2.35 5.05 6.49
N VAL A 138 -2.79 5.69 5.41
CA VAL A 138 -2.28 5.43 4.06
C VAL A 138 -1.69 6.69 3.47
N ILE A 139 -0.42 6.64 3.07
CA ILE A 139 0.23 7.70 2.30
C ILE A 139 0.01 7.38 0.82
N ASP A 140 -0.81 8.19 0.15
CA ASP A 140 -1.06 8.03 -1.28
C ASP A 140 -0.17 8.97 -2.09
N PHE A 141 0.98 8.42 -2.51
CA PHE A 141 1.98 9.11 -3.31
C PHE A 141 2.27 8.32 -4.59
N GLU A 142 1.82 8.84 -5.73
CA GLU A 142 1.90 8.15 -7.04
C GLU A 142 2.70 8.91 -8.11
N SER A 143 3.30 10.06 -7.77
CA SER A 143 3.97 10.91 -8.77
C SER A 143 5.12 10.20 -9.47
N TRP A 144 5.90 9.39 -8.75
CA TRP A 144 6.97 8.56 -9.28
C TRP A 144 7.20 7.34 -8.39
N ARG A 145 7.95 6.35 -8.90
CA ARG A 145 8.35 5.13 -8.17
C ARG A 145 9.83 5.21 -7.80
N PRO A 146 10.26 4.72 -6.62
CA PRO A 146 11.64 4.87 -6.14
C PRO A 146 12.65 4.07 -6.96
N ILE A 147 12.21 3.11 -7.79
CA ILE A 147 13.05 2.41 -8.74
C ILE A 147 12.95 3.08 -10.12
N TYR A 148 14.07 3.60 -10.59
CA TYR A 148 14.17 4.43 -11.80
C TYR A 148 13.53 3.75 -13.02
N ARG A 149 13.83 2.47 -13.25
CA ARG A 149 13.32 1.74 -14.43
C ARG A 149 11.80 1.52 -14.42
N GLN A 150 11.14 1.63 -13.26
CA GLN A 150 9.68 1.49 -13.14
C GLN A 150 8.92 2.77 -13.53
N ASN A 151 9.62 3.88 -13.76
CA ASN A 151 9.03 5.14 -14.22
C ASN A 151 8.87 5.16 -15.75
N TRP A 152 7.96 4.32 -16.26
CA TRP A 152 7.64 4.19 -17.69
C TRP A 152 6.25 4.75 -18.03
N ALA A 153 5.92 4.79 -19.33
CA ALA A 153 4.69 5.39 -19.86
C ALA A 153 4.51 6.84 -19.38
N SER A 154 3.41 7.16 -18.70
CA SER A 154 3.13 8.50 -18.18
C SER A 154 4.18 9.01 -17.18
N LEU A 155 4.98 8.12 -16.58
CA LEU A 155 6.07 8.46 -15.67
C LEU A 155 7.44 8.61 -16.37
N ALA A 156 7.52 8.42 -17.69
CA ALA A 156 8.76 8.61 -18.45
C ALA A 156 9.41 10.00 -18.26
N PRO A 157 8.66 11.13 -18.13
CA PRO A 157 9.24 12.45 -17.94
C PRO A 157 10.20 12.57 -16.74
N TYR A 158 10.01 11.78 -15.68
CA TYR A 158 10.93 11.78 -14.52
C TYR A 158 12.32 11.27 -14.90
N ARG A 159 12.39 10.25 -15.76
CA ARG A 159 13.66 9.72 -16.29
C ARG A 159 14.31 10.71 -17.23
N ASP A 160 13.52 11.28 -18.13
CA ASP A 160 14.02 12.24 -19.13
C ASP A 160 14.58 13.50 -18.47
N LEU A 161 13.88 14.03 -17.45
CA LEU A 161 14.36 15.17 -16.67
C LEU A 161 15.63 14.83 -15.89
N SER A 162 15.68 13.66 -15.24
CA SER A 162 16.87 13.20 -14.51
C SER A 162 18.11 13.14 -15.40
N VAL A 163 17.98 12.57 -16.61
CA VAL A 163 19.06 12.50 -17.60
C VAL A 163 19.43 13.89 -18.13
N SER A 164 18.45 14.76 -18.38
CA SER A 164 18.67 16.14 -18.85
C SER A 164 19.47 16.97 -17.84
N ILE A 165 19.20 16.80 -16.55
CA ILE A 165 19.95 17.47 -15.47
C ILE A 165 21.41 17.03 -15.49
N GLU A 166 21.70 15.73 -15.56
CA GLU A 166 23.08 15.23 -15.59
C GLU A 166 23.84 15.67 -16.86
N ARG A 167 23.18 15.70 -18.02
CA ARG A 167 23.77 16.24 -19.25
C ARG A 167 24.19 17.70 -19.10
N LYS A 168 23.35 18.52 -18.46
CA LYS A 168 23.66 19.94 -18.22
C LYS A 168 24.80 20.13 -17.23
N ARG A 169 24.87 19.29 -16.18
CA ARG A 169 25.92 19.36 -15.15
C ARG A 169 27.26 18.81 -15.64
N HIS A 170 27.23 17.86 -16.56
CA HIS A 170 28.42 17.16 -17.04
C HIS A 170 28.48 17.12 -18.58
N PRO A 171 28.74 18.27 -19.25
CA PRO A 171 28.67 18.37 -20.72
C PRO A 171 29.64 17.44 -21.47
N TRP A 172 30.72 17.01 -20.81
CA TRP A 172 31.79 16.21 -21.39
C TRP A 172 31.73 14.73 -21.01
N TRP A 173 30.73 14.31 -20.22
CA TRP A 173 30.59 12.91 -19.82
C TRP A 173 30.01 12.06 -20.96
N SER A 174 30.37 10.78 -20.95
CA SER A 174 29.75 9.81 -21.86
C SER A 174 28.26 9.64 -21.56
N VAL A 175 27.48 9.28 -22.58
CA VAL A 175 26.05 8.96 -22.42
C VAL A 175 25.82 7.88 -21.36
N LYS A 176 26.72 6.89 -21.28
CA LYS A 176 26.68 5.84 -20.26
C LYS A 176 26.81 6.42 -18.85
N SER A 177 27.83 7.25 -18.61
CA SER A 177 28.08 7.88 -17.31
C SER A 177 26.94 8.81 -16.88
N ILE A 178 26.37 9.55 -17.82
CA ILE A 178 25.17 10.38 -17.59
C ILE A 178 24.00 9.53 -17.12
N ASN A 179 23.72 8.42 -17.81
CA ASN A 179 22.60 7.55 -17.46
C ASN A 179 22.81 6.87 -16.11
N GLU A 180 24.04 6.39 -15.83
CA GLU A 180 24.39 5.78 -14.54
C GLU A 180 24.21 6.77 -13.39
N MET A 181 24.64 8.03 -13.57
CA MET A 181 24.47 9.07 -12.55
C MET A 181 23.00 9.46 -12.36
N ALA A 182 22.23 9.59 -13.44
CA ALA A 182 20.81 9.91 -13.37
C ALA A 182 20.02 8.84 -12.61
N ILE A 183 20.31 7.55 -12.86
CA ILE A 183 19.72 6.42 -12.12
C ILE A 183 20.11 6.53 -10.65
N ARG A 184 21.41 6.66 -10.36
CA ARG A 184 21.93 6.68 -8.99
C ARG A 184 21.29 7.80 -8.16
N ARG A 185 21.38 9.05 -8.63
CA ARG A 185 20.86 10.21 -7.89
C ARG A 185 19.34 10.13 -7.70
N PHE A 186 18.61 9.69 -8.73
CA PHE A 186 17.16 9.54 -8.65
C PHE A 186 16.76 8.49 -7.60
N GLU A 187 17.36 7.30 -7.62
CA GLU A 187 16.99 6.22 -6.69
C GLU A 187 17.46 6.53 -5.25
N GLU A 188 18.64 7.13 -5.08
CA GLU A 188 19.15 7.56 -3.76
C GLU A 188 18.22 8.61 -3.13
N ALA A 189 17.89 9.67 -3.87
CA ALA A 189 17.01 10.71 -3.37
C ALA A 189 15.56 10.22 -3.23
N GLY A 190 15.07 9.41 -4.17
CA GLY A 190 13.73 8.83 -4.13
C GLY A 190 13.52 7.97 -2.88
N ARG A 191 14.53 7.18 -2.52
CA ARG A 191 14.57 6.46 -1.24
C ARG A 191 14.48 7.43 -0.05
N ILE A 192 15.35 8.45 0.01
CA ILE A 192 15.39 9.39 1.14
C ILE A 192 14.03 10.06 1.35
N PHE A 193 13.39 10.54 0.28
CA PHE A 193 12.08 11.17 0.37
C PHE A 193 11.03 10.20 0.94
N MET A 194 10.90 8.99 0.42
CA MET A 194 9.90 8.05 0.93
C MET A 194 10.22 7.54 2.34
N GLU A 195 11.49 7.24 2.61
CA GLU A 195 11.96 6.70 3.89
C GLU A 195 11.76 7.71 5.04
N GLU A 196 12.15 8.96 4.85
CA GLU A 196 12.02 9.98 5.89
C GLU A 196 10.57 10.42 6.11
N THR A 197 9.73 10.35 5.08
CA THR A 197 8.30 10.65 5.21
C THR A 197 7.57 9.62 6.04
N ILE A 198 7.76 8.32 5.81
CA ILE A 198 7.10 7.30 6.64
C ILE A 198 7.67 7.26 8.06
N LYS A 199 8.97 7.48 8.25
CA LYS A 199 9.55 7.67 9.60
C LYS A 199 8.91 8.84 10.33
N THR A 200 8.73 9.97 9.64
CA THR A 200 8.05 11.15 10.19
C THR A 200 6.58 10.84 10.53
N ALA A 201 5.88 10.11 9.66
CA ALA A 201 4.50 9.70 9.90
C ALA A 201 4.35 8.86 11.18
N LYS A 202 5.21 7.85 11.34
CA LYS A 202 5.26 7.00 12.54
C LYS A 202 5.69 7.78 13.79
N LEU A 203 6.58 8.76 13.67
CA LEU A 203 6.94 9.62 14.80
C LEU A 203 5.75 10.48 15.25
N LEU A 204 4.98 11.03 14.32
CA LEU A 204 3.82 11.88 14.62
C LEU A 204 2.62 11.08 15.13
N ARG A 205 2.40 9.86 14.62
CA ARG A 205 1.30 8.97 14.99
C ARG A 205 1.83 7.55 15.26
N PRO A 206 2.49 7.32 16.41
CA PRO A 206 3.19 6.07 16.70
C PRO A 206 2.28 4.88 16.97
N ARG A 207 0.99 5.11 17.23
CA ARG A 207 -0.01 4.05 17.41
C ARG A 207 -0.75 3.68 16.12
N ALA A 208 -0.57 4.44 15.04
CA ALA A 208 -1.19 4.18 13.76
C ALA A 208 -0.39 3.15 12.97
N SER A 209 -1.09 2.36 12.16
CA SER A 209 -0.46 1.42 11.24
C SER A 209 -0.31 2.08 9.87
N TRP A 210 0.93 2.30 9.45
CA TRP A 210 1.27 3.06 8.25
C TRP A 210 1.70 2.18 7.06
N GLY A 211 1.38 2.65 5.86
CA GLY A 211 1.93 2.12 4.61
C GLY A 211 1.65 3.04 3.41
N TYR A 212 2.38 2.84 2.33
CA TYR A 212 2.15 3.53 1.06
C TYR A 212 1.13 2.78 0.21
N TYR A 213 0.20 3.53 -0.36
CA TYR A 213 -0.74 3.00 -1.34
C TYR A 213 0.00 2.38 -2.54
N ALA A 214 -0.58 1.29 -3.06
CA ALA A 214 -0.15 0.51 -4.22
C ALA A 214 1.11 -0.35 -4.08
N TYR A 215 1.86 -0.23 -2.98
CA TYR A 215 3.04 -1.07 -2.76
C TYR A 215 2.70 -2.38 -2.03
N PRO A 216 3.33 -3.51 -2.39
CA PRO A 216 4.31 -3.66 -3.48
C PRO A 216 3.66 -3.72 -4.87
N TYR A 217 4.35 -3.21 -5.88
CA TYR A 217 3.92 -3.38 -7.27
C TYR A 217 4.28 -4.77 -7.82
N CYS A 218 3.41 -5.27 -8.70
CA CYS A 218 3.58 -6.56 -9.41
C CYS A 218 3.67 -6.40 -10.94
N PHE A 219 2.93 -5.43 -11.49
CA PHE A 219 2.80 -5.16 -12.94
C PHE A 219 2.35 -6.36 -13.80
N ASN A 220 1.67 -7.35 -13.20
CA ASN A 220 1.03 -8.46 -13.90
C ASN A 220 -0.16 -8.00 -14.77
N LEU A 221 -0.47 -8.81 -15.78
CA LEU A 221 -1.50 -8.53 -16.79
C LEU A 221 -1.38 -7.09 -17.34
N THR A 222 -0.17 -6.70 -17.71
CA THR A 222 0.10 -5.46 -18.44
C THR A 222 0.62 -5.78 -19.84
N PRO A 223 0.67 -4.83 -20.78
CA PRO A 223 1.27 -5.08 -22.10
C PRO A 223 2.71 -5.62 -22.05
N ARG A 224 3.46 -5.31 -20.98
CA ARG A 224 4.83 -5.79 -20.76
C ARG A 224 4.92 -7.14 -20.05
N GLN A 225 3.88 -7.54 -19.32
CA GLN A 225 3.80 -8.82 -18.61
C GLN A 225 2.36 -9.33 -18.68
N ARG A 226 2.07 -10.18 -19.68
CA ARG A 226 0.73 -10.75 -19.89
C ARG A 226 0.40 -11.90 -18.95
N ASN A 227 1.38 -12.38 -18.18
CA ASN A 227 1.15 -13.42 -17.18
C ASN A 227 0.47 -12.83 -15.94
N TRP A 228 -0.26 -13.68 -15.21
CA TRP A 228 -0.83 -13.35 -13.89
C TRP A 228 0.24 -13.26 -12.79
N LYS A 229 1.37 -13.94 -12.96
CA LYS A 229 2.54 -13.83 -12.07
C LYS A 229 3.25 -12.48 -12.26
N CYS A 230 3.83 -11.96 -11.18
CA CYS A 230 4.67 -10.77 -11.25
C CYS A 230 5.93 -11.05 -12.08
N ASP A 231 6.41 -10.02 -12.78
CA ASP A 231 7.68 -10.10 -13.52
C ASP A 231 8.87 -10.34 -12.56
N GLU A 232 9.78 -11.26 -12.90
CA GLU A 232 10.90 -11.61 -12.02
C GLU A 232 11.86 -10.44 -11.78
N ASN A 233 12.00 -9.52 -12.72
CA ASN A 233 12.79 -8.32 -12.46
C ASN A 233 12.05 -7.42 -11.46
N VAL A 234 10.72 -7.32 -11.52
CA VAL A 234 9.92 -6.55 -10.55
C VAL A 234 10.09 -7.13 -9.14
N LYS A 235 10.13 -8.46 -9.00
CA LYS A 235 10.44 -9.12 -7.72
C LYS A 235 11.84 -8.74 -7.20
N LYS A 236 12.84 -8.71 -8.09
CA LYS A 236 14.20 -8.23 -7.76
C LYS A 236 14.22 -6.75 -7.38
N ASP A 237 13.42 -5.91 -8.04
CA ASP A 237 13.27 -4.50 -7.66
C ASP A 237 12.66 -4.35 -6.27
N ASN A 238 11.60 -5.12 -5.99
CA ASN A 238 10.97 -5.15 -4.68
C ASN A 238 11.98 -5.60 -3.61
N ASP A 239 12.88 -6.53 -3.92
CA ASP A 239 13.95 -6.90 -3.01
C ASP A 239 14.94 -5.76 -2.73
N ARG A 240 15.26 -4.95 -3.75
CA ARG A 240 16.16 -3.78 -3.63
C ARG A 240 15.59 -2.67 -2.76
N ILE A 241 14.26 -2.58 -2.63
CA ILE A 241 13.59 -1.61 -1.76
C ILE A 241 13.14 -2.20 -0.41
N SER A 242 13.83 -3.24 0.06
CA SER A 242 13.57 -3.81 1.40
C SER A 242 13.67 -2.83 2.57
N TRP A 243 14.27 -1.65 2.36
CA TRP A 243 14.22 -0.54 3.31
C TRP A 243 12.79 -0.03 3.56
N LEU A 244 11.90 -0.07 2.56
CA LEU A 244 10.51 0.37 2.68
C LEU A 244 9.69 -0.64 3.49
N TRP A 245 9.79 -1.93 3.15
CA TRP A 245 9.00 -2.99 3.79
C TRP A 245 9.24 -3.10 5.30
N LYS A 246 10.46 -2.79 5.74
CA LYS A 246 10.83 -2.80 7.16
C LYS A 246 10.23 -1.62 7.96
N LEU A 247 9.71 -0.61 7.27
CA LEU A 247 9.12 0.58 7.88
C LEU A 247 7.58 0.55 7.86
N GLU A 248 6.98 -0.23 6.95
CA GLU A 248 5.54 -0.35 6.78
C GLU A 248 4.94 -1.39 7.73
N ASP A 249 3.85 -1.01 8.40
CA ASP A 249 3.06 -1.92 9.23
C ASP A 249 2.06 -2.71 8.37
N ILE A 250 1.68 -2.15 7.21
CA ILE A 250 0.69 -2.71 6.30
C ILE A 250 1.17 -2.54 4.86
N LEU A 251 1.03 -3.60 4.05
CA LEU A 251 1.20 -3.54 2.60
C LEU A 251 -0.16 -3.29 1.94
N PHE A 252 -0.21 -2.31 1.04
CA PHE A 252 -1.44 -1.88 0.35
C PHE A 252 -1.39 -2.11 -1.17
N PRO A 253 -1.24 -3.34 -1.67
CA PRO A 253 -1.25 -3.57 -3.10
C PRO A 253 -2.62 -3.16 -3.68
N SER A 254 -2.62 -2.28 -4.68
CA SER A 254 -3.86 -1.99 -5.42
C SER A 254 -4.24 -3.23 -6.21
N VAL A 255 -5.52 -3.60 -6.22
CA VAL A 255 -6.03 -4.78 -6.96
C VAL A 255 -7.19 -4.43 -7.89
N TYR A 256 -7.26 -3.17 -8.34
CA TYR A 256 -8.32 -2.69 -9.22
C TYR A 256 -8.32 -3.48 -10.54
N ILE A 257 -9.43 -4.17 -10.81
CA ILE A 257 -9.62 -5.01 -11.98
C ILE A 257 -10.11 -4.22 -13.19
N ARG A 258 -9.99 -4.81 -14.37
CA ARG A 258 -10.40 -4.22 -15.65
C ARG A 258 -11.50 -5.04 -16.30
N SER A 259 -12.42 -4.36 -16.98
CA SER A 259 -13.52 -4.97 -17.73
C SER A 259 -13.04 -5.79 -18.92
N THR A 260 -11.90 -5.42 -19.52
CA THR A 260 -11.32 -6.15 -20.65
C THR A 260 -10.69 -7.50 -20.27
N LEU A 261 -10.55 -7.82 -18.98
CA LEU A 261 -10.01 -9.09 -18.52
C LEU A 261 -11.10 -10.15 -18.43
N THR A 262 -10.75 -11.39 -18.72
CA THR A 262 -11.59 -12.56 -18.43
C THR A 262 -11.74 -12.75 -16.91
N VAL A 263 -12.72 -13.54 -16.48
CA VAL A 263 -12.94 -13.86 -15.05
C VAL A 263 -11.65 -14.44 -14.42
N ASN A 264 -11.00 -15.38 -15.11
CA ASN A 264 -9.77 -16.01 -14.62
C ASN A 264 -8.59 -15.03 -14.56
N GLU A 265 -8.46 -14.13 -15.53
CA GLU A 265 -7.43 -13.08 -15.47
C GLU A 265 -7.70 -12.07 -14.34
N LYS A 266 -8.96 -11.72 -14.06
CA LYS A 266 -9.28 -10.87 -12.91
C LYS A 266 -8.84 -11.52 -11.60
N LYS A 267 -9.12 -12.81 -11.41
CA LYS A 267 -8.64 -13.58 -10.24
C LYS A 267 -7.11 -13.63 -10.20
N GLY A 268 -6.48 -14.00 -11.32
CA GLY A 268 -5.01 -14.08 -11.45
C GLY A 268 -4.29 -12.75 -11.19
N LEU A 269 -4.90 -11.62 -11.55
CA LEU A 269 -4.39 -10.28 -11.24
C LEU A 269 -4.18 -10.10 -9.73
N ILE A 270 -5.16 -10.53 -8.94
CA ILE A 270 -5.17 -10.39 -7.49
C ILE A 270 -4.21 -11.39 -6.86
N VAL A 271 -4.29 -12.66 -7.28
CA VAL A 271 -3.39 -13.72 -6.79
C VAL A 271 -1.93 -13.32 -6.96
N GLY A 272 -1.51 -12.86 -8.15
CA GLY A 272 -0.12 -12.45 -8.36
C GLY A 272 0.33 -11.32 -7.43
N ARG A 273 -0.54 -10.32 -7.18
CA ARG A 273 -0.23 -9.18 -6.31
C ARG A 273 -0.15 -9.57 -4.83
N LEU A 274 -1.03 -10.46 -4.38
CA LEU A 274 -1.02 -10.97 -3.01
C LEU A 274 0.14 -11.93 -2.77
N GLN A 275 0.45 -12.81 -3.72
CA GLN A 275 1.61 -13.69 -3.64
C GLN A 275 2.92 -12.91 -3.55
N GLU A 276 3.07 -11.80 -4.29
CA GLU A 276 4.26 -10.96 -4.15
C GLU A 276 4.34 -10.26 -2.79
N SER A 277 3.21 -9.80 -2.27
CA SER A 277 3.14 -9.19 -0.93
C SER A 277 3.53 -10.19 0.15
N ARG A 278 3.04 -11.43 0.06
CA ARG A 278 3.42 -12.52 0.96
C ARG A 278 4.89 -12.90 0.85
N ARG A 279 5.39 -13.05 -0.38
CA ARG A 279 6.82 -13.34 -0.62
C ARG A 279 7.71 -12.30 0.08
N ILE A 280 7.33 -11.03 0.04
CA ILE A 280 8.06 -9.95 0.74
C ILE A 280 8.01 -10.14 2.26
N ILE A 281 6.82 -10.36 2.82
CA ILE A 281 6.64 -10.60 4.26
C ILE A 281 7.48 -11.80 4.73
N GLU A 282 7.39 -12.93 4.04
CA GLU A 282 8.11 -14.17 4.36
C GLU A 282 9.63 -13.98 4.24
N LYS A 283 10.09 -13.40 3.13
CA LYS A 283 11.52 -13.21 2.84
C LYS A 283 12.21 -12.33 3.89
N TYR A 284 11.52 -11.31 4.39
CA TYR A 284 12.07 -10.37 5.37
C TYR A 284 11.57 -10.61 6.80
N SER A 285 10.79 -11.68 7.02
CA SER A 285 10.20 -12.05 8.31
C SER A 285 9.47 -10.86 8.98
N LEU A 286 8.64 -10.18 8.18
CA LEU A 286 7.89 -9.00 8.63
C LEU A 286 6.66 -9.42 9.42
N SER A 287 6.25 -8.58 10.38
CA SER A 287 4.95 -8.70 11.06
C SER A 287 3.84 -7.95 10.33
N SER A 288 4.13 -7.37 9.15
CA SER A 288 3.19 -6.57 8.39
C SER A 288 2.02 -7.42 7.90
N VAL A 289 0.84 -6.82 7.79
CA VAL A 289 -0.34 -7.46 7.19
C VAL A 289 -0.59 -6.93 5.77
N ILE A 290 -1.38 -7.65 4.99
CA ILE A 290 -1.74 -7.25 3.62
C ILE A 290 -3.19 -6.79 3.62
N LEU A 291 -3.42 -5.52 3.27
CA LEU A 291 -4.75 -4.94 3.03
C LEU A 291 -4.83 -4.44 1.59
N PRO A 292 -5.18 -5.30 0.62
CA PRO A 292 -5.32 -4.87 -0.76
C PRO A 292 -6.37 -3.77 -0.91
N TYR A 293 -6.06 -2.81 -1.79
CA TYR A 293 -6.98 -1.75 -2.16
C TYR A 293 -7.89 -2.21 -3.30
N PHE A 294 -9.18 -2.31 -3.00
CA PHE A 294 -10.24 -2.68 -3.93
C PHE A 294 -11.05 -1.45 -4.35
N TRP A 295 -11.48 -1.40 -5.61
CA TRP A 295 -12.38 -0.38 -6.14
C TRP A 295 -13.60 -1.06 -6.74
N TYR A 296 -14.78 -0.59 -6.38
CA TYR A 296 -16.07 -1.12 -6.83
C TYR A 296 -16.41 -0.82 -8.31
N LYS A 297 -15.45 -0.29 -9.08
CA LYS A 297 -15.60 -0.02 -10.52
C LYS A 297 -14.46 -0.64 -11.33
N TYR A 298 -14.74 -0.91 -12.60
CA TYR A 298 -13.70 -1.32 -13.53
C TYR A 298 -12.73 -0.17 -13.82
N ARG A 299 -11.42 -0.40 -13.66
CA ARG A 299 -10.39 0.65 -13.80
C ARG A 299 -10.36 1.31 -15.17
N ASP A 300 -10.62 0.53 -16.22
CA ASP A 300 -10.70 0.90 -17.63
C ASP A 300 -12.10 1.37 -18.07
N ASN A 301 -13.11 1.22 -17.21
CA ASN A 301 -14.47 1.67 -17.44
C ASN A 301 -15.11 2.16 -16.12
N SER A 302 -14.64 3.32 -15.65
CA SER A 302 -15.01 3.89 -14.36
C SER A 302 -16.43 4.46 -14.26
N ASN A 303 -17.26 4.26 -15.30
CA ASN A 303 -18.69 4.55 -15.22
C ASN A 303 -19.48 3.34 -14.70
N ASN A 304 -18.94 2.13 -14.82
CA ASN A 304 -19.64 0.89 -14.49
C ASN A 304 -19.16 0.32 -13.16
N PHE A 305 -20.14 -0.07 -12.32
CA PHE A 305 -19.88 -0.89 -11.15
C PHE A 305 -19.42 -2.30 -11.55
N LEU A 306 -18.64 -2.94 -10.68
CA LEU A 306 -18.32 -4.36 -10.84
C LEU A 306 -19.60 -5.20 -10.72
N SER A 307 -19.70 -6.28 -11.49
CA SER A 307 -20.83 -7.22 -11.36
C SER A 307 -20.76 -7.99 -10.05
N GLU A 308 -21.88 -8.55 -9.62
CA GLU A 308 -21.96 -9.43 -8.43
C GLU A 308 -20.93 -10.56 -8.47
N ILE A 309 -20.88 -11.30 -9.58
CA ILE A 309 -19.90 -12.39 -9.83
C ILE A 309 -18.46 -11.91 -9.65
N ASP A 310 -18.14 -10.71 -10.15
CA ASP A 310 -16.79 -10.18 -10.01
C ASP A 310 -16.49 -9.79 -8.55
N VAL A 311 -17.41 -9.10 -7.86
CA VAL A 311 -17.20 -8.70 -6.45
C VAL A 311 -17.01 -9.92 -5.55
N GLU A 312 -17.92 -10.89 -5.62
CA GLU A 312 -17.84 -12.13 -4.83
C GLU A 312 -16.54 -12.89 -5.15
N GLY A 313 -16.24 -13.03 -6.45
CA GLY A 313 -15.05 -13.73 -6.91
C GLY A 313 -13.75 -13.08 -6.43
N VAL A 314 -13.64 -11.75 -6.49
CA VAL A 314 -12.43 -11.07 -6.04
C VAL A 314 -12.30 -11.02 -4.52
N PHE A 315 -13.41 -10.91 -3.79
CA PHE A 315 -13.39 -10.95 -2.32
C PHE A 315 -12.94 -12.31 -1.80
N HIS A 316 -13.48 -13.38 -2.37
CA HIS A 316 -13.05 -14.73 -2.05
C HIS A 316 -11.56 -14.93 -2.36
N VAL A 317 -11.09 -14.50 -3.55
CA VAL A 317 -9.68 -14.60 -3.91
C VAL A 317 -8.78 -13.80 -2.96
N MET A 318 -9.18 -12.61 -2.53
CA MET A 318 -8.38 -11.86 -1.54
C MET A 318 -8.27 -12.61 -0.21
N ALA A 319 -9.40 -13.11 0.31
CA ALA A 319 -9.45 -13.82 1.59
C ALA A 319 -8.62 -15.13 1.59
N THR A 320 -8.63 -15.87 0.49
CA THR A 320 -7.90 -17.15 0.38
C THR A 320 -6.45 -17.00 -0.08
N ASN A 321 -5.97 -15.78 -0.34
CA ASN A 321 -4.58 -15.56 -0.77
C ASN A 321 -3.76 -14.73 0.23
N GLY A 322 -4.11 -14.82 1.52
CA GLY A 322 -3.33 -14.27 2.63
C GLY A 322 -3.52 -12.77 2.87
N ALA A 323 -4.59 -12.17 2.34
CA ALA A 323 -5.00 -10.85 2.80
C ALA A 323 -5.62 -10.94 4.21
N ALA A 324 -5.27 -10.02 5.10
CA ALA A 324 -5.86 -9.92 6.44
C ALA A 324 -7.25 -9.26 6.45
N GLY A 325 -7.72 -8.86 5.28
CA GLY A 325 -8.81 -7.93 5.10
C GLY A 325 -8.67 -7.23 3.74
N HIS A 326 -9.44 -6.17 3.50
CA HIS A 326 -9.24 -5.31 2.36
C HIS A 326 -9.82 -3.90 2.59
N VAL A 327 -9.39 -2.95 1.77
CA VAL A 327 -9.91 -1.58 1.77
C VAL A 327 -10.85 -1.41 0.59
N ILE A 328 -12.07 -0.97 0.83
CA ILE A 328 -12.99 -0.52 -0.22
C ILE A 328 -12.75 0.98 -0.44
N TRP A 329 -12.18 1.32 -1.59
CA TRP A 329 -11.90 2.70 -1.98
C TRP A 329 -12.94 3.23 -2.98
N GLY A 330 -13.17 4.55 -2.99
CA GLY A 330 -14.02 5.22 -3.96
C GLY A 330 -13.53 6.60 -4.36
N SER A 331 -13.91 7.05 -5.55
CA SER A 331 -13.58 8.40 -6.05
C SER A 331 -14.65 9.40 -5.62
N SER A 332 -14.24 10.63 -5.27
CA SER A 332 -15.18 11.74 -5.03
C SER A 332 -16.07 12.04 -6.25
N ASN A 333 -15.60 11.72 -7.46
CA ASN A 333 -16.37 11.89 -8.70
C ASN A 333 -17.60 10.98 -8.78
N ASP A 334 -17.66 9.95 -7.95
CA ASP A 334 -18.79 9.02 -7.86
C ASP A 334 -19.92 9.57 -6.99
N PHE A 335 -19.75 10.73 -6.35
CA PHE A 335 -20.72 11.28 -5.38
C PHE A 335 -21.07 12.76 -5.64
N THR A 336 -20.94 13.19 -6.90
CA THR A 336 -21.14 14.60 -7.28
C THR A 336 -22.62 15.03 -7.33
N SER A 337 -23.57 14.09 -7.30
CA SER A 337 -25.01 14.35 -7.36
C SER A 337 -25.82 13.39 -6.48
N LYS A 338 -27.06 13.77 -6.17
CA LYS A 338 -27.99 12.92 -5.41
C LYS A 338 -28.22 11.58 -6.10
N GLN A 339 -28.44 11.60 -7.42
CA GLN A 339 -28.64 10.39 -8.22
C GLN A 339 -27.46 9.42 -8.10
N LYS A 340 -26.21 9.90 -8.23
CA LYS A 340 -25.04 9.02 -8.10
C LYS A 340 -24.91 8.42 -6.70
N CYS A 341 -25.24 9.20 -5.66
CA CYS A 341 -25.29 8.70 -4.29
C CYS A 341 -26.36 7.61 -4.12
N GLU A 342 -27.55 7.78 -4.71
CA GLU A 342 -28.64 6.78 -4.67
C GLU A 342 -28.27 5.52 -5.46
N GLU A 343 -27.67 5.67 -6.65
CA GLU A 343 -27.16 4.55 -7.46
C GLU A 343 -26.11 3.75 -6.70
N PHE A 344 -25.14 4.41 -6.08
CA PHE A 344 -24.14 3.74 -5.26
C PHE A 344 -24.75 3.09 -4.01
N ARG A 345 -25.71 3.74 -3.33
CA ARG A 345 -26.40 3.17 -2.18
C ARG A 345 -27.19 1.91 -2.55
N ASN A 346 -27.81 1.90 -3.72
CA ASN A 346 -28.48 0.70 -4.26
C ASN A 346 -27.47 -0.40 -4.58
N TYR A 347 -26.34 -0.06 -5.20
CA TYR A 347 -25.26 -1.02 -5.46
C TYR A 347 -24.68 -1.60 -4.15
N LEU A 348 -24.51 -0.77 -3.12
CA LEU A 348 -24.10 -1.19 -1.79
C LEU A 348 -25.07 -2.22 -1.22
N LYS A 349 -26.37 -1.92 -1.26
CA LYS A 349 -27.39 -2.78 -0.66
C LYS A 349 -27.57 -4.12 -1.37
N ASN A 350 -27.46 -4.11 -2.69
CA ASN A 350 -27.81 -5.26 -3.51
C ASN A 350 -26.61 -6.16 -3.85
N ILE A 351 -25.38 -5.62 -3.83
CA ILE A 351 -24.19 -6.36 -4.29
C ILE A 351 -23.05 -6.25 -3.29
N LEU A 352 -22.54 -5.04 -3.05
CA LEU A 352 -21.27 -4.88 -2.33
C LEU A 352 -21.37 -5.30 -0.86
N GLY A 353 -22.42 -4.88 -0.15
CA GLY A 353 -22.66 -5.21 1.25
C GLY A 353 -22.88 -6.72 1.48
N PRO A 354 -23.82 -7.36 0.74
CA PRO A 354 -24.00 -8.81 0.80
C PRO A 354 -22.71 -9.61 0.52
N ALA A 355 -21.92 -9.20 -0.47
CA ALA A 355 -20.65 -9.87 -0.77
C ALA A 355 -19.62 -9.72 0.37
N VAL A 356 -19.59 -8.58 1.08
CA VAL A 356 -18.77 -8.43 2.30
C VAL A 356 -19.22 -9.42 3.36
N LEU A 357 -20.51 -9.49 3.67
CA LEU A 357 -21.03 -10.44 4.67
C LEU A 357 -20.69 -11.88 4.32
N GLN A 358 -20.80 -12.25 3.05
CA GLN A 358 -20.47 -13.60 2.58
C GLN A 358 -19.00 -13.94 2.87
N VAL A 359 -18.06 -13.06 2.50
CA VAL A 359 -16.62 -13.34 2.70
C VAL A 359 -16.21 -13.30 4.18
N THR A 360 -16.76 -12.38 4.97
CA THR A 360 -16.44 -12.30 6.40
C THR A 360 -17.03 -13.47 7.19
N THR A 361 -18.26 -13.89 6.86
CA THR A 361 -18.90 -15.06 7.49
C THR A 361 -18.17 -16.34 7.13
N PHE A 362 -17.82 -16.51 5.85
CA PHE A 362 -17.00 -17.62 5.38
C PHE A 362 -15.71 -17.72 6.19
N PHE A 363 -14.96 -16.62 6.33
CA PHE A 363 -13.67 -16.64 7.02
C PHE A 363 -13.80 -16.79 8.54
N ALA A 364 -14.86 -16.25 9.15
CA ALA A 364 -15.13 -16.41 10.58
C ALA A 364 -15.50 -17.86 10.95
N ALA A 365 -16.10 -18.62 10.04
CA ALA A 365 -16.47 -20.01 10.25
C ALA A 365 -15.27 -20.98 10.22
N LEU A 366 -14.13 -20.57 9.66
CA LEU A 366 -12.93 -21.39 9.57
C LEU A 366 -12.17 -21.41 10.89
N ASN A 367 -11.65 -22.57 11.27
CA ASN A 367 -10.68 -22.67 12.35
C ASN A 367 -9.29 -22.17 11.88
N ASP A 368 -8.35 -22.00 12.81
CA ASP A 368 -7.03 -21.46 12.47
C ASP A 368 -6.19 -22.39 11.57
N GLU A 369 -6.40 -23.71 11.66
CA GLU A 369 -5.76 -24.70 10.80
C GLU A 369 -6.26 -24.59 9.35
N ASP A 370 -7.58 -24.50 9.14
CA ASP A 370 -8.21 -24.33 7.84
C ASP A 370 -7.85 -22.99 7.20
N LYS A 371 -7.78 -21.92 8.00
CA LYS A 371 -7.30 -20.61 7.53
C LYS A 371 -5.86 -20.72 7.05
N ASN A 372 -5.00 -21.36 7.84
CA ASN A 372 -3.61 -21.57 7.47
C ASN A 372 -3.48 -22.47 6.24
N LEU A 373 -4.33 -23.49 6.10
CA LEU A 373 -4.34 -24.36 4.93
C LEU A 373 -4.74 -23.59 3.67
N LEU A 374 -5.85 -22.84 3.69
CA LEU A 374 -6.28 -22.02 2.54
C LEU A 374 -5.23 -20.97 2.15
N ILE A 375 -4.55 -20.41 3.15
CA ILE A 375 -3.48 -19.45 2.92
C ILE A 375 -2.25 -20.17 2.37
N ASN A 376 -1.85 -21.32 2.88
CA ASN A 376 -0.57 -21.95 2.54
C ASN A 376 -0.62 -22.89 1.34
N GLU A 377 -1.71 -23.61 1.18
CA GLU A 377 -2.04 -24.23 -0.09
C GLU A 377 -2.37 -23.11 -1.06
N GLN A 378 -1.38 -22.75 -1.87
CA GLN A 378 -1.64 -22.06 -3.12
C GLN A 378 -2.59 -22.95 -3.88
N ILE A 379 -3.91 -22.77 -3.70
CA ILE A 379 -4.89 -23.40 -4.59
C ILE A 379 -4.43 -22.93 -5.95
N PRO A 380 -3.91 -23.84 -6.80
CA PRO A 380 -3.65 -23.47 -8.16
C PRO A 380 -5.02 -23.00 -8.63
N LEU A 381 -5.13 -21.72 -9.01
CA LEU A 381 -6.14 -21.44 -10.01
C LEU A 381 -5.76 -22.42 -11.12
N ASP A 382 -6.56 -23.47 -11.28
CA ASP A 382 -6.47 -24.31 -12.45
C ASP A 382 -6.96 -23.41 -13.59
N VAL A 383 -6.06 -22.55 -14.07
CA VAL A 383 -6.32 -21.61 -15.17
C VAL A 383 -6.41 -22.38 -16.49
N THR A 384 -6.32 -23.71 -16.46
CA THR A 384 -6.23 -24.56 -17.64
C THR A 384 -7.51 -25.31 -17.98
N GLU A 385 -8.44 -25.56 -17.06
CA GLU A 385 -9.67 -26.31 -17.40
C GLU A 385 -10.91 -25.89 -16.60
N ILE A 386 -11.55 -24.75 -16.93
CA ILE A 386 -13.01 -24.51 -16.85
C ILE A 386 -13.41 -23.50 -17.94
#